data_AF-A0A948S0I3-F1
#
_entry.id   AF-A0A948S0I3-F1
#
_cell.length_a   1.000
_cell.length_b   1.000
_cell.length_c   1.000
_cell.angle_alpha   90.00
_cell.angle_beta   90.00
_cell.angle_gamma   90.00
#
_symmetry.space_group_name_H-M   'P 1'
#
loop_
_entity.id
_entity.type
_entity.pdbx_description
1 polymer ?
#
loop_
_entity_poly.entity_id
_entity_poly.type
_entity_poly.pdbx_seq_one_letter_code
_entity_poly.pdbx_strand_id
1 'polypeptide(L)'
;RYMVLCVASGALEKAFWGPLICHREGLIDDHEEEYPQREKISYYEKVTGQLSKLTRRPSFHAMRFIISHLSEAEYLGSQSELTGLEIHRFKKQQHVFDIAWCINGLGYSTYQVYSSDALSRAQFFDIRGEPIANLPDFINEQPIMLQWNDIKDAYKPIAPKQALSVKICRYGYVDYFHLQNQQWQAVIASNLRSQAIQLFEFLISELDKQVSQTHILRKGRNVVWQIPHPFNPNIQLVLKRPARQHWYKRWLDKAKPNKSKAAWNASCELMRKDIAVAKPIAFIEHLSETGFNYNLYVCEAVKHQATAREMFAAFNLGQDQFLGLSKTRCLQQLSHFVNKMHHRGVMFRDLSAGNLLLDIQDDELMMTLIDTNRARFYLQPLTVRQRLIDLVRVCNKINWADREVFLAYYFASKGNRLQTWMRLPFYLYDLKVVLKRKLGRKAWRQLIRRFTAQVD
;
A
#
# COMPACT_ATOMS: atom_id res chain seq x y z
N ARG A 1 -17.53 11.47 -5.31
CA ARG A 1 -17.62 10.00 -5.41
C ARG A 1 -19.03 9.51 -5.17
N TYR A 2 -19.56 9.52 -3.93
CA TYR A 2 -20.89 8.99 -3.63
C TYR A 2 -21.98 9.51 -4.57
N MET A 3 -22.12 10.84 -4.72
CA MET A 3 -23.12 11.43 -5.64
C MET A 3 -22.94 10.99 -7.09
N VAL A 4 -21.69 10.87 -7.57
CA VAL A 4 -21.40 10.39 -8.93
C VAL A 4 -21.81 8.93 -9.09
N LEU A 5 -21.57 8.09 -8.07
CA LEU A 5 -22.01 6.69 -8.08
C LEU A 5 -23.54 6.55 -8.01
N CYS A 6 -24.22 7.42 -7.26
CA CYS A 6 -25.69 7.48 -7.26
C CYS A 6 -26.22 7.76 -8.66
N VAL A 7 -25.68 8.77 -9.36
CA VAL A 7 -26.07 9.06 -10.75
C VAL A 7 -25.73 7.88 -11.67
N ALA A 8 -24.52 7.33 -11.56
CA ALA A 8 -24.06 6.22 -12.38
C ALA A 8 -24.89 4.95 -12.19
N SER A 9 -25.50 4.76 -11.01
CA SER A 9 -26.37 3.61 -10.75
C SER A 9 -27.69 3.67 -11.51
N GLY A 10 -28.16 4.86 -11.87
CA GLY A 10 -29.50 5.07 -12.44
C GLY A 10 -30.67 4.66 -11.52
N ALA A 11 -30.39 4.28 -10.27
CA ALA A 11 -31.37 3.69 -9.36
C ALA A 11 -32.15 4.72 -8.54
N LEU A 12 -31.73 6.00 -8.56
CA LEU A 12 -32.30 7.07 -7.75
C LEU A 12 -32.72 8.22 -8.65
N GLU A 13 -33.93 8.75 -8.45
CA GLU A 13 -34.38 9.98 -9.09
C GLU A 13 -33.63 11.20 -8.52
N LYS A 14 -33.43 11.21 -7.19
CA LYS A 14 -32.78 12.31 -6.46
C LYS A 14 -31.92 11.76 -5.33
N ALA A 15 -30.80 12.43 -5.06
CA ALA A 15 -29.94 12.17 -3.91
C ALA A 15 -29.64 13.49 -3.20
N PHE A 16 -29.96 13.57 -1.92
CA PHE A 16 -29.76 14.75 -1.09
C PHE A 16 -28.64 14.49 -0.09
N TRP A 17 -27.92 15.55 0.28
CA TRP A 17 -27.13 15.52 1.52
C TRP A 17 -28.10 15.65 2.71
N GLY A 18 -27.77 15.03 3.84
CA GLY A 18 -28.56 15.14 5.06
C GLY A 18 -28.48 16.55 5.66
N PRO A 19 -27.89 16.73 6.84
CA PRO A 19 -27.85 18.06 7.44
C PRO A 19 -26.87 19.00 6.71
N LEU A 20 -27.26 20.26 6.47
CA LEU A 20 -26.36 21.33 6.04
C LEU A 20 -25.43 21.78 7.17
N ILE A 21 -25.97 22.05 8.37
CA ILE A 21 -25.21 22.54 9.55
C ILE A 21 -25.44 21.57 10.72
N CYS A 22 -24.42 20.79 11.06
CA CYS A 22 -24.44 19.86 12.18
C CYS A 22 -23.04 19.33 12.50
N HIS A 23 -22.71 19.23 13.78
CA HIS A 23 -21.53 18.51 14.23
C HIS A 23 -21.54 17.07 13.72
N ARG A 24 -20.36 16.58 13.31
CA ARG A 24 -20.07 15.29 12.64
C ARG A 24 -20.68 15.08 11.25
N GLU A 25 -21.97 15.38 11.04
CA GLU A 25 -22.72 14.94 9.85
C GLU A 25 -22.95 16.06 8.82
N GLY A 26 -22.91 17.31 9.28
CA GLY A 26 -23.17 18.49 8.46
C GLY A 26 -22.08 18.76 7.42
N LEU A 27 -22.46 19.40 6.31
CA LEU A 27 -21.48 20.03 5.41
C LEU A 27 -20.73 21.18 6.11
N ILE A 28 -21.39 21.84 7.05
CA ILE A 28 -20.84 22.86 7.93
C ILE A 28 -20.87 22.31 9.37
N ASP A 29 -19.73 22.38 10.04
CA ASP A 29 -19.56 22.01 11.44
C ASP A 29 -19.94 23.19 12.33
N ASP A 30 -20.90 22.98 13.23
CA ASP A 30 -21.27 23.94 14.27
C ASP A 30 -20.51 23.73 15.59
N HIS A 31 -19.71 22.66 15.71
CA HIS A 31 -18.93 22.29 16.90
C HIS A 31 -19.77 22.08 18.17
N GLU A 32 -21.07 21.86 18.01
CA GLU A 32 -21.96 21.55 19.12
C GLU A 32 -21.94 20.03 19.35
N GLU A 33 -21.31 19.61 20.44
CA GLU A 33 -21.14 18.18 20.74
C GLU A 33 -22.45 17.49 21.11
N GLU A 34 -23.38 18.22 21.71
CA GLU A 34 -24.71 17.72 22.06
C GLU A 34 -25.55 17.50 20.80
N TYR A 35 -25.96 16.25 20.59
CA TYR A 35 -26.84 15.91 19.48
C TYR A 35 -28.23 16.52 19.73
N PRO A 36 -28.84 17.17 18.71
CA PRO A 36 -30.13 17.83 18.89
C PRO A 36 -31.24 16.81 19.24
N GLN A 37 -32.20 17.23 20.07
CA GLN A 37 -33.34 16.38 20.46
C GLN A 37 -34.20 15.95 19.27
N ARG A 38 -34.26 16.77 18.22
CA ARG A 38 -34.89 16.44 16.93
C ARG A 38 -33.82 16.31 15.86
N GLU A 39 -33.95 15.31 15.01
CA GLU A 39 -33.01 15.11 13.90
C GLU A 39 -33.02 16.32 12.94
N LYS A 40 -31.85 16.92 12.75
CA LYS A 40 -31.63 18.06 11.83
C LYS A 40 -31.82 17.68 10.34
N ILE A 41 -32.03 16.40 10.03
CA ILE A 41 -32.37 15.95 8.67
C ILE A 41 -33.82 16.29 8.32
N SER A 42 -34.73 16.24 9.30
CA SER A 42 -36.16 16.47 9.08
C SER A 42 -36.57 17.92 9.35
N TYR A 43 -35.93 18.59 10.30
CA TYR A 43 -36.29 19.95 10.69
C TYR A 43 -35.10 20.75 11.24
N TYR A 44 -34.89 21.94 10.68
CA TYR A 44 -33.96 22.93 11.21
C TYR A 44 -34.71 23.94 12.08
N GLU A 45 -34.76 23.68 13.39
CA GLU A 45 -35.39 24.62 14.33
C GLU A 45 -34.59 25.93 14.47
N LYS A 46 -33.28 25.79 14.64
CA LYS A 46 -32.32 26.89 14.76
C LYS A 46 -30.93 26.44 14.35
N VAL A 47 -30.10 27.39 13.95
CA VAL A 47 -28.65 27.17 13.84
C VAL A 47 -28.06 27.28 15.24
N THR A 48 -27.43 26.21 15.69
CA THR A 48 -26.68 26.15 16.94
C THR A 48 -25.21 26.53 16.70
N GLY A 49 -24.45 26.83 17.74
CA GLY A 49 -23.08 27.33 17.61
C GLY A 49 -22.97 28.83 17.37
N GLN A 50 -21.75 29.34 17.49
CA GLN A 50 -21.42 30.74 17.19
C GLN A 50 -21.07 30.87 15.70
N LEU A 51 -21.64 31.86 15.00
CA LEU A 51 -21.38 32.10 13.58
C LEU A 51 -19.87 32.18 13.25
N SER A 52 -19.10 32.83 14.12
CA SER A 52 -17.64 32.98 13.98
C SER A 52 -16.86 31.67 14.13
N LYS A 53 -17.47 30.61 14.67
CA LYS A 53 -16.85 29.29 14.88
C LYS A 53 -17.28 28.26 13.84
N LEU A 54 -18.31 28.55 13.04
CA LEU A 54 -18.79 27.61 12.01
C LEU A 54 -17.68 27.29 11.01
N THR A 55 -17.45 26.01 10.75
CA THR A 55 -16.36 25.56 9.88
C THR A 55 -16.91 24.78 8.69
N ARG A 56 -16.62 25.23 7.47
CA ARG A 56 -16.99 24.49 6.25
C ARG A 56 -16.11 23.27 6.11
N ARG A 57 -16.71 22.09 5.95
CA ARG A 57 -15.97 20.86 5.69
C ARG A 57 -15.53 20.79 4.22
N PRO A 58 -14.52 19.99 3.87
CA PRO A 58 -14.20 19.70 2.47
C PRO A 58 -15.41 19.18 1.66
N SER A 59 -16.33 18.44 2.29
CA SER A 59 -17.57 17.98 1.67
C SER A 59 -18.50 19.13 1.24
N PHE A 60 -18.53 20.26 1.95
CA PHE A 60 -19.30 21.45 1.56
C PHE A 60 -18.85 21.95 0.19
N HIS A 61 -17.54 22.12 0.02
CA HIS A 61 -16.97 22.60 -1.24
C HIS A 61 -17.20 21.60 -2.38
N ALA A 62 -17.03 20.30 -2.09
CA ALA A 62 -17.32 19.26 -3.07
C ALA A 62 -18.80 19.23 -3.47
N MET A 63 -19.72 19.38 -2.52
CA MET A 63 -21.16 19.41 -2.82
C MET A 63 -21.54 20.67 -3.61
N ARG A 64 -21.05 21.84 -3.21
CA ARG A 64 -21.21 23.10 -3.97
C ARG A 64 -20.76 22.93 -5.42
N PHE A 65 -19.60 22.32 -5.61
CA PHE A 65 -19.02 22.08 -6.92
C PHE A 65 -19.82 21.10 -7.76
N ILE A 66 -20.27 19.98 -7.17
CA ILE A 66 -21.16 19.02 -7.83
C ILE A 66 -22.46 19.71 -8.25
N ILE A 67 -23.06 20.53 -7.38
CA ILE A 67 -24.27 21.27 -7.71
C ILE A 67 -24.02 22.24 -8.87
N SER A 68 -22.94 23.03 -8.86
CA SER A 68 -22.71 24.02 -9.92
C SER A 68 -22.43 23.38 -11.29
N HIS A 69 -21.65 22.30 -11.33
CA HIS A 69 -21.19 21.69 -12.58
C HIS A 69 -22.06 20.54 -13.07
N LEU A 70 -22.62 19.72 -12.16
CA LEU A 70 -23.36 18.52 -12.53
C LEU A 70 -24.88 18.64 -12.41
N SER A 71 -25.43 19.65 -11.72
CA SER A 71 -26.90 19.83 -11.75
C SER A 71 -27.34 20.06 -13.20
N GLU A 72 -28.36 19.31 -13.61
CA GLU A 72 -28.91 19.29 -14.98
C GLU A 72 -27.92 18.79 -16.05
N ALA A 73 -26.78 18.25 -15.65
CA ALA A 73 -25.86 17.61 -16.58
C ALA A 73 -26.39 16.22 -16.99
N GLU A 74 -26.26 15.90 -18.26
CA GLU A 74 -26.51 14.57 -18.80
C GLU A 74 -25.35 13.65 -18.43
N TYR A 75 -25.63 12.51 -17.80
CA TYR A 75 -24.63 11.49 -17.55
C TYR A 75 -24.43 10.62 -18.80
N LEU A 76 -23.21 10.62 -19.34
CA LEU A 76 -22.86 9.91 -20.58
C LEU A 76 -22.26 8.51 -20.35
N GLY A 77 -22.10 8.09 -19.10
CA GLY A 77 -21.62 6.76 -18.75
C GLY A 77 -20.17 6.71 -18.23
N SER A 78 -19.78 5.50 -17.80
CA SER A 78 -18.40 5.22 -17.39
C SER A 78 -17.50 5.14 -18.62
N GLN A 79 -16.32 5.74 -18.52
CA GLN A 79 -15.31 5.78 -19.58
C GLN A 79 -14.16 4.78 -19.31
N SER A 80 -14.17 4.09 -18.17
CA SER A 80 -13.07 3.20 -17.76
C SER A 80 -13.51 1.74 -17.74
N GLU A 81 -12.68 0.89 -18.35
CA GLU A 81 -12.74 -0.58 -18.23
C GLU A 81 -11.68 -1.13 -17.25
N LEU A 82 -10.88 -0.24 -16.63
CA LEU A 82 -9.78 -0.63 -15.76
C LEU A 82 -10.27 -0.99 -14.38
N THR A 83 -9.82 -2.13 -13.88
CA THR A 83 -10.15 -2.57 -12.53
C THR A 83 -9.73 -1.54 -11.49
N GLY A 84 -10.72 -0.92 -10.86
CA GLY A 84 -10.52 0.02 -9.75
C GLY A 84 -10.18 1.45 -10.16
N LEU A 85 -10.26 1.80 -11.44
CA LEU A 85 -10.29 3.17 -11.93
C LEU A 85 -11.71 3.52 -12.36
N GLU A 86 -12.28 4.54 -11.75
CA GLU A 86 -13.58 5.10 -12.09
C GLU A 86 -13.36 6.38 -12.89
N ILE A 87 -13.99 6.48 -14.06
CA ILE A 87 -14.04 7.70 -14.86
C ILE A 87 -15.48 7.87 -15.32
N HIS A 88 -16.15 8.89 -14.83
CA HIS A 88 -17.56 9.14 -15.14
C HIS A 88 -17.70 10.43 -15.93
N ARG A 89 -18.36 10.34 -17.08
CA ARG A 89 -18.52 11.47 -17.99
C ARG A 89 -19.89 12.11 -17.88
N PHE A 90 -19.89 13.44 -17.87
CA PHE A 90 -21.08 14.27 -17.86
C PHE A 90 -21.01 15.31 -18.97
N LYS A 91 -22.16 15.76 -19.45
CA LYS A 91 -22.29 16.86 -20.41
C LYS A 91 -23.27 17.89 -19.88
N LYS A 92 -22.88 19.16 -19.86
CA LYS A 92 -23.75 20.29 -19.53
C LYS A 92 -23.52 21.39 -20.54
N GLN A 93 -24.56 21.70 -21.32
CA GLN A 93 -24.46 22.63 -22.44
C GLN A 93 -23.36 22.18 -23.42
N GLN A 94 -22.40 23.06 -23.72
CA GLN A 94 -21.22 22.75 -24.55
C GLN A 94 -20.10 22.02 -23.77
N HIS A 95 -20.07 22.13 -22.45
CA HIS A 95 -19.00 21.58 -21.63
C HIS A 95 -19.17 20.08 -21.36
N VAL A 96 -18.03 19.39 -21.33
CA VAL A 96 -17.93 17.97 -20.96
C VAL A 96 -17.02 17.84 -19.76
N PHE A 97 -17.40 16.97 -18.81
CA PHE A 97 -16.68 16.76 -17.56
C PHE A 97 -16.38 15.28 -17.38
N ASP A 98 -15.14 14.95 -17.05
CA ASP A 98 -14.79 13.65 -16.49
C ASP A 98 -14.48 13.83 -15.01
N ILE A 99 -15.07 12.98 -14.17
CA ILE A 99 -14.67 12.83 -12.77
C ILE A 99 -13.96 11.50 -12.63
N ALA A 100 -12.67 11.56 -12.33
CA ALA A 100 -11.79 10.40 -12.30
C ALA A 100 -11.23 10.14 -10.89
N TRP A 101 -11.26 8.89 -10.42
CA TRP A 101 -10.60 8.46 -9.19
C TRP A 101 -10.27 6.97 -9.22
N CYS A 102 -9.37 6.55 -8.33
CA CYS A 102 -9.09 5.14 -8.06
C CYS A 102 -9.64 4.68 -6.72
N ILE A 103 -9.76 3.36 -6.54
CA ILE A 103 -10.19 2.75 -5.28
C ILE A 103 -9.04 2.00 -4.59
N ASN A 104 -9.19 1.77 -3.29
CA ASN A 104 -8.34 0.88 -2.50
C ASN A 104 -6.83 1.17 -2.65
N GLY A 105 -6.44 2.44 -2.62
CA GLY A 105 -5.05 2.89 -2.75
C GLY A 105 -4.40 2.65 -4.10
N LEU A 106 -5.18 2.28 -5.11
CA LEU A 106 -4.69 2.17 -6.47
C LEU A 106 -4.39 3.57 -7.03
N GLY A 107 -3.41 3.65 -7.92
CA GLY A 107 -3.12 4.81 -8.72
C GLY A 107 -2.78 4.39 -10.14
N TYR A 108 -3.37 5.07 -11.12
CA TYR A 108 -3.05 4.90 -12.54
C TYR A 108 -2.32 6.12 -13.06
N SER A 109 -1.27 5.92 -13.86
CA SER A 109 -0.55 7.00 -14.52
C SER A 109 -1.50 7.84 -15.36
N THR A 110 -1.64 9.11 -15.01
CA THR A 110 -2.59 10.03 -15.65
C THR A 110 -2.30 10.19 -17.13
N TYR A 111 -1.02 10.30 -17.51
CA TYR A 111 -0.56 10.45 -18.89
C TYR A 111 -0.64 9.16 -19.74
N GLN A 112 -0.94 8.03 -19.10
CA GLN A 112 -1.22 6.77 -19.80
C GLN A 112 -2.72 6.45 -19.80
N VAL A 113 -3.49 7.12 -18.94
CA VAL A 113 -4.96 7.11 -19.02
C VAL A 113 -5.37 8.08 -20.11
N TYR A 114 -5.02 9.36 -20.01
CA TYR A 114 -5.36 10.42 -20.96
C TYR A 114 -4.18 10.77 -21.89
N SER A 115 -4.44 11.01 -23.18
CA SER A 115 -3.39 11.47 -24.10
C SER A 115 -2.96 12.90 -23.78
N SER A 116 -1.68 13.23 -24.03
CA SER A 116 -1.14 14.58 -23.84
C SER A 116 -1.91 15.65 -24.63
N ASP A 117 -2.37 15.29 -25.82
CA ASP A 117 -3.18 16.13 -26.70
C ASP A 117 -4.56 16.46 -26.10
N ALA A 118 -5.20 15.49 -25.43
CA ALA A 118 -6.47 15.77 -24.77
C ALA A 118 -6.30 16.53 -23.45
N LEU A 119 -5.21 16.27 -22.73
CA LEU A 119 -4.88 16.98 -21.50
C LEU A 119 -4.57 18.46 -21.78
N SER A 120 -3.94 18.79 -22.91
CA SER A 120 -3.64 20.19 -23.25
C SER A 120 -4.88 21.05 -23.53
N ARG A 121 -6.01 20.42 -23.87
CA ARG A 121 -7.32 21.07 -24.07
C ARG A 121 -8.24 21.03 -22.85
N ALA A 122 -7.81 20.38 -21.77
CA ALA A 122 -8.61 20.22 -20.57
C ALA A 122 -8.27 21.30 -19.53
N GLN A 123 -9.30 21.75 -18.81
CA GLN A 123 -9.13 22.44 -17.54
C GLN A 123 -9.25 21.43 -16.40
N PHE A 124 -8.50 21.66 -15.32
CA PHE A 124 -8.39 20.73 -14.21
C PHE A 124 -8.84 21.36 -12.92
N PHE A 125 -9.58 20.59 -12.12
CA PHE A 125 -10.07 21.04 -10.82
C PHE A 125 -9.89 19.97 -9.75
N ASP A 126 -9.61 20.42 -8.53
CA ASP A 126 -9.60 19.55 -7.36
C ASP A 126 -11.02 19.24 -6.86
N ILE A 127 -11.12 18.44 -5.78
CA ILE A 127 -12.41 18.04 -5.19
C ILE A 127 -13.23 19.21 -4.64
N ARG A 128 -12.63 20.39 -4.44
CA ARG A 128 -13.28 21.59 -3.91
C ARG A 128 -13.78 22.50 -5.04
N GLY A 129 -13.41 22.16 -6.28
CA GLY A 129 -13.68 22.95 -7.47
C GLY A 129 -12.68 24.06 -7.73
N GLU A 130 -11.53 24.02 -7.07
CA GLU A 130 -10.48 25.01 -7.29
C GLU A 130 -9.61 24.57 -8.48
N PRO A 131 -9.22 25.49 -9.37
CA PRO A 131 -8.40 25.17 -10.52
C PRO A 131 -7.02 24.66 -10.08
N ILE A 132 -6.54 23.59 -10.71
CA ILE A 132 -5.19 23.07 -10.47
C ILE A 132 -4.32 23.32 -11.70
N ALA A 133 -3.17 23.96 -11.48
CA ALA A 133 -2.25 24.33 -12.56
C ALA A 133 -1.61 23.11 -13.24
N ASN A 134 -1.30 22.07 -12.45
CA ASN A 134 -0.69 20.84 -12.95
C ASN A 134 -1.47 19.64 -12.42
N LEU A 135 -1.85 18.74 -13.33
CA LEU A 135 -2.50 17.49 -12.99
C LEU A 135 -1.49 16.57 -12.27
N PRO A 136 -1.90 15.82 -11.23
CA PRO A 136 -1.02 14.83 -10.62
C PRO A 136 -0.66 13.73 -11.62
N ASP A 137 0.55 13.21 -11.52
CA ASP A 137 1.05 12.11 -12.37
C ASP A 137 0.22 10.82 -12.21
N PHE A 138 -0.53 10.70 -11.11
CA PHE A 138 -1.43 9.58 -10.86
C PHE A 138 -2.84 10.03 -10.49
N ILE A 139 -3.82 9.49 -11.22
CA ILE A 139 -5.21 9.42 -10.78
C ILE A 139 -5.23 8.46 -9.59
N ASN A 140 -5.52 8.97 -8.40
CA ASN A 140 -5.47 8.20 -7.16
C ASN A 140 -6.83 8.24 -6.46
N GLU A 141 -6.87 7.92 -5.16
CA GLU A 141 -8.13 7.96 -4.43
C GLU A 141 -8.74 9.36 -4.40
N GLN A 142 -8.00 10.46 -4.40
CA GLN A 142 -8.67 11.77 -4.49
C GLN A 142 -9.24 11.99 -5.89
N PRO A 143 -10.55 12.25 -6.01
CA PRO A 143 -11.15 12.59 -7.30
C PRO A 143 -10.51 13.85 -7.89
N ILE A 144 -10.37 13.83 -9.20
CA ILE A 144 -10.02 15.00 -10.01
C ILE A 144 -11.14 15.20 -11.03
N MET A 145 -11.38 16.45 -11.40
CA MET A 145 -12.25 16.77 -12.52
C MET A 145 -11.42 17.29 -13.69
N LEU A 146 -11.73 16.80 -14.88
CA LEU A 146 -11.26 17.33 -16.15
C LEU A 146 -12.45 17.91 -16.89
N GLN A 147 -12.32 19.13 -17.40
CA GLN A 147 -13.35 19.83 -18.16
C GLN A 147 -12.86 20.15 -19.56
N TRP A 148 -13.69 19.89 -20.57
CA TRP A 148 -13.47 20.23 -21.96
C TRP A 148 -14.57 21.16 -22.49
N ASN A 149 -14.27 21.90 -23.56
CA ASN A 149 -15.21 22.82 -24.21
C ASN A 149 -16.09 22.15 -25.25
N ASP A 150 -15.70 20.99 -25.78
CA ASP A 150 -16.48 20.17 -26.69
C ASP A 150 -16.25 18.68 -26.38
N ILE A 151 -17.23 17.84 -26.69
CA ILE A 151 -17.10 16.37 -26.59
C ILE A 151 -16.06 15.79 -27.54
N LYS A 152 -15.77 16.48 -28.66
CA LYS A 152 -14.70 16.11 -29.60
C LYS A 152 -13.32 16.29 -28.98
N ASP A 153 -13.18 17.24 -28.05
CA ASP A 153 -11.94 17.45 -27.30
C ASP A 153 -11.79 16.41 -26.19
N ALA A 154 -12.92 15.90 -25.69
CA ALA A 154 -12.95 14.90 -24.65
C ALA A 154 -12.40 13.55 -25.16
N TYR A 155 -11.38 13.09 -24.47
CA TYR A 155 -10.65 11.89 -24.81
C TYR A 155 -11.47 10.60 -24.63
N LYS A 156 -11.22 9.60 -25.47
CA LYS A 156 -11.59 8.20 -25.20
C LYS A 156 -10.33 7.43 -24.81
N PRO A 157 -10.32 6.69 -23.67
CA PRO A 157 -9.20 5.82 -23.28
C PRO A 157 -8.63 4.97 -24.39
N ILE A 158 -7.46 5.38 -24.89
CA ILE A 158 -6.62 4.63 -25.81
C ILE A 158 -5.97 3.51 -25.00
N ALA A 159 -6.41 2.28 -25.24
CA ALA A 159 -5.79 1.05 -24.75
C ALA A 159 -5.49 0.99 -23.22
N PRO A 160 -6.50 1.18 -22.36
CA PRO A 160 -6.30 1.26 -20.92
C PRO A 160 -5.73 -0.02 -20.27
N LYS A 161 -5.82 -1.20 -20.92
CA LYS A 161 -5.32 -2.49 -20.38
C LYS A 161 -3.84 -2.50 -19.99
N GLN A 162 -3.02 -1.59 -20.51
CA GLN A 162 -1.58 -1.54 -20.25
C GLN A 162 -1.13 -0.38 -19.36
N ALA A 163 -2.06 0.48 -18.91
CA ALA A 163 -1.70 1.63 -18.09
C ALA A 163 -1.00 1.20 -16.79
N LEU A 164 0.09 1.90 -16.46
CA LEU A 164 0.89 1.68 -15.27
C LEU A 164 0.04 1.93 -14.04
N SER A 165 -0.28 0.84 -13.34
CA SER A 165 -0.99 0.87 -12.07
C SER A 165 -0.09 0.50 -10.90
N VAL A 166 -0.17 1.26 -9.82
CA VAL A 166 0.63 1.08 -8.60
C VAL A 166 -0.21 1.32 -7.36
N LYS A 167 0.29 0.94 -6.19
CA LYS A 167 -0.29 1.36 -4.92
C LYS A 167 0.34 2.67 -4.49
N ILE A 168 -0.50 3.56 -3.96
CA ILE A 168 -0.18 4.90 -3.51
C ILE A 168 -0.59 5.03 -2.05
N CYS A 169 0.35 5.44 -1.20
CA CYS A 169 0.10 5.72 0.21
C CYS A 169 0.36 7.19 0.49
N ARG A 170 -0.62 7.94 0.98
CA ARG A 170 -0.35 9.32 1.39
C ARG A 170 0.24 9.34 2.79
N TYR A 171 1.39 9.98 2.94
CA TYR A 171 2.02 10.25 4.22
C TYR A 171 2.83 11.54 4.12
N GLY A 172 2.70 12.44 5.10
CA GLY A 172 3.33 13.76 5.05
C GLY A 172 2.97 14.55 3.79
N TYR A 173 3.95 15.25 3.23
CA TYR A 173 3.85 16.07 2.01
C TYR A 173 4.43 15.36 0.77
N VAL A 174 4.35 14.03 0.74
CA VAL A 174 4.93 13.21 -0.33
C VAL A 174 3.93 13.02 -1.48
N ASP A 175 4.39 13.33 -2.69
CA ASP A 175 3.74 13.01 -3.96
C ASP A 175 4.46 11.88 -4.69
N TYR A 176 3.81 11.36 -5.72
CA TYR A 176 4.32 10.26 -6.54
C TYR A 176 4.44 10.69 -8.00
N PHE A 177 5.66 10.63 -8.53
CA PHE A 177 5.96 11.06 -9.88
C PHE A 177 6.22 9.85 -10.77
N HIS A 178 5.58 9.83 -11.94
CA HIS A 178 5.84 8.86 -12.99
C HIS A 178 6.85 9.47 -13.97
N LEU A 179 8.04 8.89 -14.00
CA LEU A 179 9.15 9.37 -14.81
C LEU A 179 9.55 8.30 -15.80
N GLN A 180 9.87 8.69 -17.03
CA GLN A 180 10.22 7.77 -18.10
C GLN A 180 11.28 8.38 -19.01
N ASN A 181 12.22 7.57 -19.47
CA ASN A 181 13.13 7.87 -20.58
C ASN A 181 13.01 6.80 -21.68
N GLN A 182 13.95 6.72 -22.62
CA GLN A 182 13.90 5.77 -23.73
C GLN A 182 13.91 4.29 -23.30
N GLN A 183 14.49 3.97 -22.14
CA GLN A 183 14.72 2.59 -21.69
C GLN A 183 13.97 2.24 -20.40
N TRP A 184 13.79 3.21 -19.51
CA TRP A 184 13.34 3.02 -18.14
C TRP A 184 12.09 3.83 -17.84
N GLN A 185 11.22 3.25 -17.02
CA GLN A 185 10.14 3.96 -16.32
C GLN A 185 10.32 3.77 -14.81
N ALA A 186 9.90 4.77 -14.04
CA ALA A 186 9.99 4.78 -12.59
C ALA A 186 8.78 5.45 -11.95
N VAL A 187 8.49 5.01 -10.74
CA VAL A 187 7.67 5.78 -9.79
C VAL A 187 8.53 6.15 -8.63
N ILE A 188 8.56 7.46 -8.33
CA ILE A 188 9.38 8.04 -7.27
C ILE A 188 8.50 8.82 -6.31
N ALA A 189 8.63 8.50 -5.02
CA ALA A 189 8.04 9.24 -3.91
C ALA A 189 8.95 10.43 -3.58
N SER A 190 8.43 11.66 -3.69
CA SER A 190 9.18 12.89 -3.44
C SER A 190 8.24 14.04 -3.09
N ASN A 191 8.75 15.09 -2.44
CA ASN A 191 7.97 16.30 -2.19
C ASN A 191 7.93 17.23 -3.41
N LEU A 192 8.89 17.10 -4.33
CA LEU A 192 9.03 17.95 -5.52
C LEU A 192 9.37 17.12 -6.76
N ARG A 193 8.80 17.51 -7.90
CA ARG A 193 9.07 16.88 -9.20
C ARG A 193 10.54 16.99 -9.61
N SER A 194 11.17 18.15 -9.37
CA SER A 194 12.59 18.37 -9.70
C SER A 194 13.51 17.40 -8.94
N GLN A 195 13.27 17.19 -7.65
CA GLN A 195 13.99 16.20 -6.84
C GLN A 195 13.74 14.77 -7.33
N ALA A 196 12.51 14.46 -7.77
CA ALA A 196 12.20 13.15 -8.34
C ALA A 196 12.98 12.90 -9.63
N ILE A 197 13.08 13.89 -10.53
CA ILE A 197 13.85 13.81 -11.78
C ILE A 197 15.33 13.56 -11.47
N GLN A 198 15.93 14.34 -10.58
CA GLN A 198 17.33 14.16 -10.20
C GLN A 198 17.57 12.80 -9.54
N LEU A 199 16.65 12.32 -8.69
CA LEU A 199 16.74 10.99 -8.10
C LEU A 199 16.63 9.88 -9.15
N PHE A 200 15.77 10.05 -10.16
CA PHE A 200 15.62 9.10 -11.25
C PHE A 200 16.92 8.92 -12.03
N GLU A 201 17.55 10.02 -12.44
CA GLU A 201 18.84 10.02 -13.14
C GLU A 201 19.94 9.39 -12.30
N PHE A 202 20.02 9.76 -11.02
CA PHE A 202 20.97 9.19 -10.08
C PHE A 202 20.81 7.66 -9.96
N LEU A 203 19.58 7.18 -9.73
CA LEU A 203 19.30 5.75 -9.56
C LEU A 203 19.54 4.93 -10.84
N ILE A 204 19.30 5.50 -12.02
CA ILE A 204 19.68 4.87 -13.29
C ILE A 204 21.20 4.74 -13.38
N SER A 205 21.95 5.80 -13.06
CA SER A 205 23.42 5.72 -13.06
C SER A 205 23.97 4.66 -12.10
N GLU A 206 23.27 4.39 -11.00
CA GLU A 206 23.61 3.34 -10.03
C GLU A 206 23.29 1.93 -10.54
N LEU A 207 22.37 1.76 -11.50
CA LEU A 207 22.06 0.47 -12.10
C LEU A 207 23.21 -0.05 -12.97
N ASP A 208 23.91 0.87 -13.64
CA ASP A 208 25.01 0.59 -14.56
C ASP A 208 26.34 0.32 -13.83
N LYS A 209 26.50 0.82 -12.61
CA LYS A 209 27.70 0.62 -11.80
C LYS A 209 27.81 -0.84 -11.32
N GLN A 210 29.03 -1.39 -11.36
CA GLN A 210 29.33 -2.61 -10.62
C GLN A 210 29.27 -2.31 -9.12
N VAL A 211 28.36 -2.96 -8.40
CA VAL A 211 28.18 -2.77 -6.96
C VAL A 211 29.46 -3.18 -6.22
N SER A 212 30.17 -2.21 -5.64
CA SER A 212 31.31 -2.42 -4.76
C SER A 212 30.95 -3.38 -3.62
N GLN A 213 31.87 -4.28 -3.24
CA GLN A 213 31.64 -5.27 -2.17
C GLN A 213 31.34 -4.63 -0.81
N THR A 214 31.83 -3.41 -0.55
CA THR A 214 31.72 -2.71 0.74
C THR A 214 30.29 -2.26 1.08
N HIS A 215 29.42 -2.10 0.08
CA HIS A 215 28.04 -1.63 0.28
C HIS A 215 27.01 -2.76 0.27
N ILE A 216 27.43 -4.01 0.04
CA ILE A 216 26.53 -5.15 -0.14
C ILE A 216 26.07 -5.69 1.21
N LEU A 217 24.80 -5.46 1.54
CA LEU A 217 24.13 -6.10 2.68
C LEU A 217 23.91 -7.60 2.44
N ARG A 218 23.63 -7.99 1.19
CA ARG A 218 23.33 -9.39 0.85
C ARG A 218 23.57 -9.68 -0.61
N LYS A 219 24.36 -10.73 -0.88
CA LYS A 219 24.55 -11.31 -2.22
C LYS A 219 23.94 -12.71 -2.28
N GLY A 220 22.88 -12.88 -3.04
CA GLY A 220 22.21 -14.18 -3.18
C GLY A 220 21.32 -14.24 -4.41
N ARG A 221 20.03 -14.56 -4.22
CA ARG A 221 19.04 -14.47 -5.32
C ARG A 221 18.74 -13.03 -5.74
N ASN A 222 18.91 -12.11 -4.81
CA ASN A 222 18.85 -10.68 -5.01
C ASN A 222 20.20 -10.10 -4.54
N VAL A 223 20.64 -9.02 -5.16
CA VAL A 223 21.68 -8.15 -4.62
C VAL A 223 20.98 -7.05 -3.84
N VAL A 224 21.39 -6.85 -2.59
CA VAL A 224 20.91 -5.76 -1.73
C VAL A 224 22.11 -4.96 -1.28
N TRP A 225 22.07 -3.65 -1.46
CA TRP A 225 23.15 -2.74 -1.07
C TRP A 225 22.60 -1.41 -0.54
N GLN A 226 23.45 -0.65 0.15
CA GLN A 226 23.11 0.65 0.72
C GLN A 226 23.90 1.78 0.07
N ILE A 227 23.25 2.91 -0.16
CA ILE A 227 23.85 4.16 -0.64
C ILE A 227 23.30 5.35 0.17
N PRO A 228 24.06 6.44 0.35
CA PRO A 228 23.52 7.68 0.92
C PRO A 228 22.45 8.27 0.00
N HIS A 229 21.44 8.94 0.58
CA HIS A 229 20.45 9.66 -0.19
C HIS A 229 21.08 10.94 -0.80
N PRO A 230 20.94 11.19 -2.12
CA PRO A 230 21.69 12.25 -2.81
C PRO A 230 21.37 13.66 -2.32
N PHE A 231 20.17 13.89 -1.78
CA PHE A 231 19.75 15.20 -1.28
C PHE A 231 19.68 15.30 0.25
N ASN A 232 19.97 14.20 0.97
CA ASN A 232 19.88 14.21 2.43
C ASN A 232 20.87 13.18 3.01
N PRO A 233 22.08 13.61 3.43
CA PRO A 233 23.11 12.68 3.89
C PRO A 233 22.71 11.90 5.16
N ASN A 234 21.73 12.38 5.92
CA ASN A 234 21.22 11.70 7.12
C ASN A 234 20.32 10.51 6.81
N ILE A 235 19.88 10.36 5.55
CA ILE A 235 19.06 9.26 5.07
C ILE A 235 19.95 8.32 4.26
N GLN A 236 19.88 7.04 4.58
CA GLN A 236 20.46 5.98 3.78
C GLN A 236 19.36 5.29 2.98
N LEU A 237 19.67 4.86 1.76
CA LEU A 237 18.78 4.14 0.87
C LEU A 237 19.24 2.68 0.76
N VAL A 238 18.28 1.75 0.77
CA VAL A 238 18.50 0.33 0.49
C VAL A 238 17.98 0.03 -0.91
N LEU A 239 18.89 -0.43 -1.77
CA LEU A 239 18.61 -0.82 -3.14
C LEU A 239 18.51 -2.33 -3.22
N LYS A 240 17.49 -2.83 -3.91
CA LYS A 240 17.24 -4.26 -4.08
C LYS A 240 17.00 -4.59 -5.54
N ARG A 241 17.96 -5.32 -6.13
CA ARG A 241 17.92 -5.81 -7.50
C ARG A 241 17.83 -7.34 -7.53
N PRO A 242 16.87 -7.96 -8.23
CA PRO A 242 16.91 -9.40 -8.45
C PRO A 242 18.12 -9.78 -9.31
N ALA A 243 18.80 -10.89 -8.99
CA ALA A 243 20.05 -11.27 -9.64
C ALA A 243 19.96 -12.57 -10.44
N ARG A 244 19.20 -13.55 -9.95
CA ARG A 244 19.07 -14.88 -10.58
C ARG A 244 17.68 -15.47 -10.41
N GLN A 245 17.13 -16.00 -11.48
CA GLN A 245 15.93 -16.84 -11.48
C GLN A 245 16.03 -17.91 -12.57
N HIS A 246 15.45 -19.10 -12.31
CA HIS A 246 15.48 -20.19 -13.29
C HIS A 246 14.66 -19.84 -14.53
N TRP A 247 15.15 -20.20 -15.71
CA TRP A 247 14.59 -19.87 -17.01
C TRP A 247 13.10 -20.23 -17.15
N TYR A 248 12.65 -21.38 -16.63
CA TYR A 248 11.25 -21.82 -16.72
C TYR A 248 10.27 -20.89 -15.97
N LYS A 249 10.75 -20.19 -14.94
CA LYS A 249 9.92 -19.19 -14.25
C LYS A 249 9.78 -17.90 -15.05
N ARG A 250 10.64 -17.65 -16.04
CA ARG A 250 10.51 -16.51 -16.97
C ARG A 250 9.23 -16.62 -17.79
N TRP A 251 8.84 -17.85 -18.14
CA TRP A 251 7.62 -18.11 -18.90
C TRP A 251 6.38 -18.07 -18.00
N LEU A 252 6.41 -18.74 -16.85
CA LEU A 252 5.28 -18.81 -15.91
C LEU A 252 4.92 -17.48 -15.23
N ASP A 253 5.88 -16.56 -15.11
CA ASP A 253 5.69 -15.28 -14.42
C ASP A 253 5.46 -14.09 -15.37
N LYS A 254 5.31 -14.30 -16.70
CA LYS A 254 5.13 -13.20 -17.68
C LYS A 254 3.95 -12.26 -17.37
N ALA A 255 2.87 -12.79 -16.80
CA ALA A 255 1.68 -12.00 -16.44
C ALA A 255 1.74 -11.41 -15.02
N LYS A 256 2.82 -11.65 -14.25
CA LYS A 256 2.96 -11.12 -12.89
C LYS A 256 3.71 -9.80 -12.91
N PRO A 257 3.33 -8.84 -12.04
CA PRO A 257 4.13 -7.63 -11.86
C PRO A 257 5.56 -8.02 -11.47
N ASN A 258 6.53 -7.21 -11.93
CA ASN A 258 7.92 -7.41 -11.58
C ASN A 258 8.12 -7.36 -10.05
N LYS A 259 9.23 -7.90 -9.55
CA LYS A 259 9.46 -8.02 -8.09
C LYS A 259 9.57 -6.68 -7.38
N SER A 260 10.08 -5.66 -8.05
CA SER A 260 10.25 -4.32 -7.49
C SER A 260 8.92 -3.60 -7.34
N LYS A 261 8.08 -3.63 -8.38
CA LYS A 261 6.69 -3.17 -8.35
C LYS A 261 5.87 -3.93 -7.32
N ALA A 262 6.07 -5.24 -7.17
CA ALA A 262 5.43 -6.04 -6.13
C ALA A 262 5.86 -5.62 -4.71
N ALA A 263 7.15 -5.32 -4.50
CA ALA A 263 7.66 -4.81 -3.23
C ALA A 263 7.12 -3.40 -2.93
N TRP A 264 7.15 -2.50 -3.91
CA TRP A 264 6.55 -1.17 -3.83
C TRP A 264 5.09 -1.24 -3.43
N ASN A 265 4.28 -2.01 -4.17
CA ASN A 265 2.86 -2.13 -3.93
C ASN A 265 2.58 -2.67 -2.53
N ALA A 266 3.34 -3.68 -2.09
CA ALA A 266 3.19 -4.25 -0.76
C ALA A 266 3.60 -3.27 0.35
N SER A 267 4.68 -2.52 0.18
CA SER A 267 5.11 -1.53 1.16
C SER A 267 4.11 -0.38 1.29
N CYS A 268 3.59 0.14 0.18
CA CYS A 268 2.55 1.16 0.20
C CYS A 268 1.28 0.66 0.89
N GLU A 269 0.84 -0.58 0.61
CA GLU A 269 -0.34 -1.17 1.27
C GLU A 269 -0.13 -1.41 2.77
N LEU A 270 1.08 -1.80 3.20
CA LEU A 270 1.42 -1.90 4.62
C LEU A 270 1.30 -0.54 5.32
N MET A 271 1.84 0.52 4.72
CA MET A 271 1.74 1.88 5.25
C MET A 271 0.28 2.36 5.31
N ARG A 272 -0.52 2.12 4.26
CA ARG A 272 -1.96 2.44 4.25
C ARG A 272 -2.73 1.73 5.34
N LYS A 273 -2.32 0.52 5.69
CA LYS A 273 -2.87 -0.27 6.78
C LYS A 273 -2.17 0.02 8.12
N ASP A 274 -1.41 1.10 8.22
CA ASP A 274 -0.70 1.55 9.42
C ASP A 274 0.10 0.40 10.08
N ILE A 275 0.83 -0.35 9.24
CA ILE A 275 1.81 -1.35 9.63
C ILE A 275 3.20 -0.82 9.23
N ALA A 276 4.07 -0.66 10.23
CA ALA A 276 5.41 -0.12 10.03
C ALA A 276 6.26 -0.99 9.09
N VAL A 277 6.86 -0.33 8.10
CA VAL A 277 7.63 -0.94 7.02
C VAL A 277 8.70 0.06 6.55
N ALA A 278 9.81 -0.44 5.99
CA ALA A 278 10.79 0.42 5.32
C ALA A 278 10.11 1.26 4.22
N LYS A 279 10.18 2.59 4.34
CA LYS A 279 9.45 3.53 3.47
C LYS A 279 9.89 3.36 2.02
N PRO A 280 8.98 3.05 1.08
CA PRO A 280 9.31 2.92 -0.33
C PRO A 280 9.65 4.30 -0.91
N ILE A 281 10.76 4.41 -1.63
CA ILE A 281 11.23 5.66 -2.24
C ILE A 281 11.10 5.59 -3.76
N ALA A 282 11.49 4.48 -4.38
CA ALA A 282 11.31 4.29 -5.81
C ALA A 282 11.06 2.83 -6.20
N PHE A 283 10.39 2.63 -7.33
CA PHE A 283 10.66 1.46 -8.15
C PHE A 283 10.96 1.89 -9.59
N ILE A 284 11.87 1.16 -10.22
CA ILE A 284 12.31 1.39 -11.60
C ILE A 284 12.17 0.07 -12.35
N GLU A 285 11.70 0.12 -13.59
CA GLU A 285 11.63 -1.02 -14.50
C GLU A 285 11.95 -0.63 -15.93
N HIS A 286 12.52 -1.55 -16.69
CA HIS A 286 12.81 -1.34 -18.10
C HIS A 286 11.53 -1.50 -18.94
N LEU A 287 11.39 -0.68 -19.99
CA LEU A 287 10.19 -0.61 -20.84
C LEU A 287 10.00 -1.86 -21.71
N SER A 288 11.05 -2.31 -22.40
CA SER A 288 11.01 -3.48 -23.30
C SER A 288 11.52 -4.79 -22.68
N GLU A 289 12.47 -4.72 -21.74
CA GLU A 289 13.11 -5.88 -21.16
C GLU A 289 12.37 -6.40 -19.91
N THR A 290 11.63 -7.49 -20.07
CA THR A 290 10.94 -8.16 -18.95
C THR A 290 11.86 -9.10 -18.15
N GLY A 291 13.18 -8.98 -18.30
CA GLY A 291 14.16 -9.81 -17.62
C GLY A 291 14.26 -9.50 -16.13
N PHE A 292 14.80 -10.43 -15.34
CA PHE A 292 14.79 -10.31 -13.87
C PHE A 292 15.65 -9.18 -13.31
N ASN A 293 16.70 -8.79 -14.03
CA ASN A 293 17.71 -7.83 -13.56
C ASN A 293 17.36 -6.39 -13.96
N TYR A 294 16.30 -6.19 -14.73
CA TYR A 294 15.87 -4.91 -15.29
C TYR A 294 14.80 -4.24 -14.43
N ASN A 295 14.95 -4.35 -13.12
CA ASN A 295 14.09 -3.67 -12.15
C ASN A 295 14.84 -3.41 -10.84
N LEU A 296 14.49 -2.30 -10.19
CA LEU A 296 15.08 -1.85 -8.94
C LEU A 296 13.97 -1.44 -7.98
N TYR A 297 14.08 -1.89 -6.74
CA TYR A 297 13.28 -1.36 -5.64
C TYR A 297 14.18 -0.60 -4.68
N VAL A 298 13.76 0.59 -4.28
CA VAL A 298 14.49 1.48 -3.38
C VAL A 298 13.60 1.84 -2.20
N CYS A 299 14.13 1.73 -0.99
CA CYS A 299 13.46 2.16 0.23
C CYS A 299 14.46 2.84 1.19
N GLU A 300 13.96 3.61 2.15
CA GLU A 300 14.81 4.11 3.23
C GLU A 300 15.40 2.94 4.03
N ALA A 301 16.65 3.07 4.42
CA ALA A 301 17.27 2.19 5.40
C ALA A 301 16.65 2.48 6.76
N VAL A 302 16.16 1.43 7.41
CA VAL A 302 15.57 1.53 8.74
C VAL A 302 16.69 1.47 9.76
N LYS A 303 16.86 2.52 10.57
CA LYS A 303 17.69 2.46 11.77
C LYS A 303 17.07 1.48 12.75
N HIS A 304 17.85 0.54 13.23
CA HIS A 304 17.41 -0.51 14.16
C HIS A 304 18.60 -1.02 14.97
N GLN A 305 18.32 -1.53 16.16
CA GLN A 305 19.35 -2.07 17.07
C GLN A 305 19.52 -3.58 16.87
N ALA A 306 18.44 -4.28 16.53
CA ALA A 306 18.45 -5.73 16.37
C ALA A 306 17.34 -6.23 15.45
N THR A 307 17.28 -7.54 15.26
CA THR A 307 16.20 -8.27 14.60
C THR A 307 15.49 -9.17 15.60
N ALA A 308 14.23 -9.54 15.32
CA ALA A 308 13.52 -10.50 16.18
C ALA A 308 14.19 -11.88 16.19
N ARG A 309 15.03 -12.20 15.20
CA ARG A 309 15.85 -13.42 15.22
C ARG A 309 16.90 -13.39 16.33
N GLU A 310 17.56 -12.25 16.54
CA GLU A 310 18.55 -12.09 17.61
C GLU A 310 17.88 -12.09 18.97
N MET A 311 16.73 -11.42 19.11
CA MET A 311 15.90 -11.49 20.31
C MET A 311 15.55 -12.94 20.69
N PHE A 312 15.10 -13.75 19.74
CA PHE A 312 14.82 -15.16 20.01
C PHE A 312 16.08 -15.98 20.32
N ALA A 313 17.22 -15.66 19.72
CA ALA A 313 18.48 -16.32 20.05
C ALA A 313 18.89 -16.05 21.50
N ALA A 314 18.78 -14.80 21.96
CA ALA A 314 19.01 -14.40 23.35
C ALA A 314 18.12 -15.16 24.33
N PHE A 315 16.81 -15.22 24.10
CA PHE A 315 15.89 -15.96 24.97
C PHE A 315 16.15 -17.46 25.00
N ASN A 316 16.52 -18.06 23.86
CA ASN A 316 16.91 -19.48 23.82
C ASN A 316 18.22 -19.77 24.58
N LEU A 317 19.06 -18.75 24.81
CA LEU A 317 20.26 -18.85 25.66
C LEU A 317 19.95 -18.61 27.15
N GLY A 318 18.67 -18.45 27.51
CA GLY A 318 18.25 -18.26 28.90
C GLY A 318 18.21 -16.81 29.37
N GLN A 319 18.35 -15.82 28.47
CA GLN A 319 18.20 -14.42 28.86
C GLN A 319 16.72 -14.09 29.11
N ASP A 320 16.44 -13.37 30.19
CA ASP A 320 15.09 -12.92 30.56
C ASP A 320 14.79 -11.48 30.15
N GLN A 321 15.75 -10.79 29.53
CA GLN A 321 15.61 -9.44 29.01
C GLN A 321 16.28 -9.30 27.65
N PHE A 322 15.81 -8.35 26.84
CA PHE A 322 16.39 -7.98 25.55
C PHE A 322 16.19 -6.48 25.31
N LEU A 323 17.28 -5.76 24.99
CA LEU A 323 17.28 -4.30 24.85
C LEU A 323 16.60 -3.57 26.03
N GLY A 324 16.86 -4.03 27.27
CA GLY A 324 16.28 -3.45 28.49
C GLY A 324 14.82 -3.84 28.79
N LEU A 325 14.14 -4.55 27.88
CA LEU A 325 12.77 -5.02 28.10
C LEU A 325 12.75 -6.47 28.58
N SER A 326 11.81 -6.82 29.46
CA SER A 326 11.60 -8.22 29.87
C SER A 326 11.12 -9.07 28.70
N LYS A 327 11.51 -10.36 28.71
CA LYS A 327 11.08 -11.36 27.74
C LYS A 327 9.55 -11.38 27.57
N THR A 328 8.82 -11.31 28.68
CA THR A 328 7.36 -11.24 28.69
C THR A 328 6.84 -10.03 27.92
N ARG A 329 7.39 -8.83 28.18
CA ARG A 329 6.99 -7.59 27.50
C ARG A 329 7.30 -7.66 26.01
N CYS A 330 8.48 -8.17 25.63
CA CYS A 330 8.86 -8.39 24.23
C CYS A 330 7.89 -9.32 23.49
N LEU A 331 7.56 -10.47 24.06
CA LEU A 331 6.63 -11.43 23.45
C LEU A 331 5.21 -10.87 23.35
N GLN A 332 4.76 -10.12 24.37
CA GLN A 332 3.46 -9.47 24.35
C GLN A 332 3.38 -8.41 23.25
N GLN A 333 4.35 -7.50 23.15
CA GLN A 333 4.36 -6.46 22.12
C GLN A 333 4.50 -7.06 20.71
N LEU A 334 5.34 -8.07 20.52
CA LEU A 334 5.41 -8.82 19.27
C LEU A 334 4.04 -9.44 18.90
N SER A 335 3.35 -10.03 19.87
CA SER A 335 2.04 -10.64 19.64
C SER A 335 1.01 -9.58 19.20
N HIS A 336 1.05 -8.40 19.81
CA HIS A 336 0.18 -7.29 19.47
C HIS A 336 0.45 -6.79 18.05
N PHE A 337 1.72 -6.60 17.67
CA PHE A 337 2.11 -6.18 16.33
C PHE A 337 1.62 -7.18 15.26
N VAL A 338 1.88 -8.47 15.45
CA VAL A 338 1.44 -9.52 14.52
C VAL A 338 -0.09 -9.60 14.48
N ASN A 339 -0.77 -9.39 15.61
CA ASN A 339 -2.23 -9.36 15.64
C ASN A 339 -2.80 -8.15 14.89
N LYS A 340 -2.27 -6.94 15.12
CA LYS A 340 -2.62 -5.70 14.40
C LYS A 340 -2.52 -5.91 12.89
N MET A 341 -1.41 -6.47 12.43
CA MET A 341 -1.18 -6.84 11.03
C MET A 341 -2.28 -7.76 10.48
N HIS A 342 -2.54 -8.88 11.15
CA HIS A 342 -3.57 -9.84 10.72
C HIS A 342 -5.01 -9.30 10.86
N HIS A 343 -5.28 -8.44 11.83
CA HIS A 343 -6.57 -7.78 12.01
C HIS A 343 -6.86 -6.84 10.86
N ARG A 344 -5.84 -6.12 10.35
CA ARG A 344 -5.98 -5.25 9.19
C ARG A 344 -5.89 -5.98 7.84
N GLY A 345 -6.04 -7.30 7.84
CA GLY A 345 -6.10 -8.10 6.61
C GLY A 345 -4.75 -8.24 5.89
N VAL A 346 -3.62 -8.09 6.60
CA VAL A 346 -2.29 -8.27 6.03
C VAL A 346 -1.80 -9.69 6.30
N MET A 347 -1.62 -10.48 5.24
CA MET A 347 -0.97 -11.79 5.27
C MET A 347 0.42 -11.66 4.65
N PHE A 348 1.46 -11.59 5.47
CA PHE A 348 2.81 -11.23 5.05
C PHE A 348 3.51 -12.35 4.26
N ARG A 349 3.20 -13.62 4.54
CA ARG A 349 3.66 -14.86 3.86
C ARG A 349 5.16 -15.14 3.91
N ASP A 350 5.98 -14.18 4.29
CA ASP A 350 7.41 -14.36 4.55
C ASP A 350 7.81 -13.81 5.92
N LEU A 351 6.93 -13.99 6.92
CA LEU A 351 7.09 -13.43 8.26
C LEU A 351 8.10 -14.25 9.06
N SER A 352 9.35 -14.26 8.62
CA SER A 352 10.45 -14.84 9.40
C SER A 352 10.98 -13.82 10.38
N ALA A 353 11.47 -14.26 11.54
CA ALA A 353 12.02 -13.38 12.58
C ALA A 353 13.14 -12.43 12.10
N GLY A 354 13.84 -12.77 11.00
CA GLY A 354 14.87 -11.87 10.44
C GLY A 354 14.35 -10.84 9.45
N ASN A 355 13.04 -10.82 9.16
CA ASN A 355 12.38 -9.78 8.37
C ASN A 355 11.66 -8.76 9.27
N LEU A 356 11.88 -8.83 10.58
CA LEU A 356 11.34 -7.93 11.58
C LEU A 356 12.50 -7.24 12.28
N LEU A 357 12.68 -5.97 11.95
CA LEU A 357 13.69 -5.10 12.57
C LEU A 357 13.11 -4.53 13.86
N LEU A 358 13.96 -4.45 14.88
CA LEU A 358 13.61 -4.05 16.24
C LEU A 358 14.42 -2.82 16.65
N ASP A 359 13.72 -1.86 17.24
CA ASP A 359 14.29 -0.69 17.89
C ASP A 359 13.53 -0.41 19.19
N ILE A 360 14.09 0.39 20.08
CA ILE A 360 13.45 0.82 21.33
C ILE A 360 13.21 2.32 21.29
N GLN A 361 11.96 2.74 21.53
CA GLN A 361 11.56 4.14 21.66
C GLN A 361 10.60 4.25 22.84
N ASP A 362 10.89 5.14 23.79
CA ASP A 362 10.07 5.37 24.98
C ASP A 362 9.70 4.08 25.74
N ASP A 363 10.69 3.20 25.94
CA ASP A 363 10.53 1.85 26.53
C ASP A 363 9.58 0.91 25.76
N GLU A 364 9.28 1.19 24.51
CA GLU A 364 8.48 0.33 23.63
C GLU A 364 9.30 -0.27 22.49
N LEU A 365 9.00 -1.54 22.18
CA LEU A 365 9.60 -2.28 21.09
C LEU A 365 8.96 -1.90 19.76
N MET A 366 9.65 -1.06 19.01
CA MET A 366 9.25 -0.66 17.67
C MET A 366 9.65 -1.74 16.66
N MET A 367 8.69 -2.14 15.83
CA MET A 367 8.83 -3.24 14.89
C MET A 367 8.62 -2.76 13.47
N THR A 368 9.61 -2.96 12.60
CA THR A 368 9.52 -2.57 11.18
C THR A 368 9.74 -3.77 10.27
N LEU A 369 8.82 -3.98 9.33
CA LEU A 369 8.90 -5.07 8.36
C LEU A 369 9.82 -4.71 7.17
N ILE A 370 10.53 -5.73 6.68
CA ILE A 370 11.31 -5.70 5.44
C ILE A 370 11.01 -6.92 4.56
N ASP A 371 11.37 -6.85 3.28
CA ASP A 371 11.10 -7.92 2.28
C ASP A 371 9.60 -8.22 2.08
N THR A 372 8.87 -7.22 1.61
CA THR A 372 7.40 -7.17 1.55
C THR A 372 6.77 -7.84 0.33
N ASN A 373 7.57 -8.24 -0.67
CA ASN A 373 7.13 -8.62 -2.01
C ASN A 373 6.15 -9.82 -2.11
N ARG A 374 5.96 -10.58 -1.02
CA ARG A 374 5.08 -11.74 -0.96
C ARG A 374 3.78 -11.49 -0.22
N ALA A 375 3.65 -10.33 0.42
CA ALA A 375 2.47 -10.00 1.19
C ALA A 375 1.20 -10.04 0.33
N ARG A 376 0.10 -10.41 0.97
CA ARG A 376 -1.25 -10.40 0.42
C ARG A 376 -2.12 -9.57 1.34
N PHE A 377 -3.03 -8.83 0.72
CA PHE A 377 -3.86 -7.85 1.40
C PHE A 377 -5.32 -8.17 1.16
N TYR A 378 -6.10 -8.11 2.24
CA TYR A 378 -7.52 -8.36 2.25
C TYR A 378 -8.23 -7.14 2.84
N LEU A 379 -9.48 -6.91 2.43
CA LEU A 379 -10.32 -5.86 3.00
C LEU A 379 -10.79 -6.22 4.41
N GLN A 380 -10.93 -7.52 4.69
CA GLN A 380 -11.38 -8.05 5.97
C GLN A 380 -10.23 -8.61 6.81
N PRO A 381 -10.40 -8.74 8.14
CA PRO A 381 -9.44 -9.42 9.00
C PRO A 381 -9.14 -10.85 8.53
N LEU A 382 -7.91 -11.30 8.69
CA LEU A 382 -7.53 -12.66 8.31
C LEU A 382 -8.28 -13.72 9.13
N THR A 383 -8.65 -14.81 8.46
CA THR A 383 -9.12 -16.05 9.08
C THR A 383 -8.01 -16.71 9.91
N VAL A 384 -8.37 -17.59 10.85
CA VAL A 384 -7.40 -18.33 11.66
C VAL A 384 -6.41 -19.12 10.80
N ARG A 385 -6.88 -19.79 9.75
CA ARG A 385 -6.01 -20.56 8.84
C ARG A 385 -4.98 -19.67 8.13
N GLN A 386 -5.36 -18.49 7.69
CA GLN A 386 -4.43 -17.52 7.09
C GLN A 386 -3.41 -17.01 8.10
N ARG A 387 -3.85 -16.69 9.33
CA ARG A 387 -2.97 -16.27 10.44
C ARG A 387 -1.91 -17.31 10.73
N LEU A 388 -2.28 -18.58 10.81
CA LEU A 388 -1.37 -19.68 11.09
C LEU A 388 -0.22 -19.79 10.07
N ILE A 389 -0.43 -19.41 8.81
CA ILE A 389 0.64 -19.43 7.78
C ILE A 389 1.79 -18.49 8.11
N ASP A 390 1.51 -17.35 8.75
CA ASP A 390 2.52 -16.40 9.21
C ASP A 390 3.04 -16.75 10.61
N LEU A 391 2.15 -17.19 11.51
CA LEU A 391 2.53 -17.56 12.88
C LEU A 391 3.56 -18.70 12.90
N VAL A 392 3.41 -19.74 12.07
CA VAL A 392 4.41 -20.83 12.01
C VAL A 392 5.79 -20.35 11.56
N ARG A 393 5.87 -19.22 10.82
CA ARG A 393 7.13 -18.68 10.31
C ARG A 393 7.81 -17.77 11.33
N VAL A 394 7.05 -16.91 12.00
CA VAL A 394 7.61 -16.00 13.00
C VAL A 394 8.07 -16.79 14.23
N CYS A 395 7.29 -17.81 14.60
CA CYS A 395 7.58 -18.68 15.73
C CYS A 395 8.66 -19.74 15.45
N ASN A 396 9.18 -19.89 14.24
CA ASN A 396 10.08 -21.01 13.93
C ASN A 396 11.40 -20.99 14.73
N LYS A 397 11.82 -19.83 15.25
CA LYS A 397 13.12 -19.64 15.92
C LYS A 397 13.07 -19.55 17.44
N ILE A 398 11.89 -19.44 18.00
CA ILE A 398 11.63 -19.43 19.43
C ILE A 398 11.46 -20.87 19.94
N ASN A 399 11.83 -21.16 21.18
CA ASN A 399 11.60 -22.47 21.81
C ASN A 399 10.11 -22.71 22.08
N TRP A 400 9.71 -23.95 22.38
CA TRP A 400 8.29 -24.29 22.53
C TRP A 400 7.60 -23.63 23.73
N ALA A 401 8.28 -23.45 24.86
CA ALA A 401 7.69 -22.80 26.03
C ALA A 401 7.32 -21.34 25.71
N ASP A 402 8.27 -20.58 25.16
CA ASP A 402 8.04 -19.19 24.79
C ASP A 402 7.07 -19.05 23.58
N ARG A 403 6.99 -20.06 22.70
CA ARG A 403 5.95 -20.11 21.65
C ARG A 403 4.56 -20.16 22.25
N GLU A 404 4.34 -21.01 23.25
CA GLU A 404 3.03 -21.14 23.91
C GLU A 404 2.65 -19.82 24.58
N VAL A 405 3.60 -19.15 25.25
CA VAL A 405 3.41 -17.82 25.83
C VAL A 405 3.03 -16.79 24.76
N PHE A 406 3.79 -16.73 23.66
CA PHE A 406 3.50 -15.82 22.55
C PHE A 406 2.11 -16.06 21.94
N LEU A 407 1.76 -17.33 21.69
CA LEU A 407 0.47 -17.70 21.11
C LEU A 407 -0.68 -17.40 22.07
N ALA A 408 -0.49 -17.60 23.37
CA ALA A 408 -1.46 -17.23 24.39
C ALA A 408 -1.77 -15.73 24.34
N TYR A 409 -0.76 -14.85 24.34
CA TYR A 409 -0.97 -13.41 24.17
C TYR A 409 -1.67 -13.07 22.85
N TYR A 410 -1.22 -13.70 21.76
CA TYR A 410 -1.77 -13.45 20.44
C TYR A 410 -3.27 -13.78 20.34
N PHE A 411 -3.72 -14.91 20.90
CA PHE A 411 -5.13 -15.32 20.83
C PHE A 411 -6.01 -14.68 21.93
N ALA A 412 -5.43 -14.40 23.11
CA ALA A 412 -6.13 -13.74 24.22
C ALA A 412 -6.67 -12.35 23.84
N SER A 413 -5.98 -11.62 22.97
CA SER A 413 -6.44 -10.33 22.42
C SER A 413 -7.82 -10.35 21.75
N LYS A 414 -8.37 -11.54 21.47
CA LYS A 414 -9.71 -11.75 20.88
C LYS A 414 -10.67 -12.54 21.77
N GLY A 415 -10.34 -12.77 23.04
CA GLY A 415 -11.10 -13.68 23.91
C GLY A 415 -11.05 -15.15 23.47
N ASN A 416 -10.20 -15.48 22.49
CA ASN A 416 -10.06 -16.83 21.97
C ASN A 416 -8.98 -17.57 22.75
N ARG A 417 -9.21 -18.87 23.02
CA ARG A 417 -8.18 -19.76 23.57
C ARG A 417 -7.44 -20.46 22.45
N LEU A 418 -6.14 -20.73 22.68
CA LEU A 418 -5.34 -21.55 21.77
C LEU A 418 -5.88 -22.98 21.74
N GLN A 419 -6.48 -23.38 20.62
CA GLN A 419 -7.05 -24.72 20.45
C GLN A 419 -5.96 -25.72 20.06
N THR A 420 -6.09 -26.98 20.47
CA THR A 420 -5.07 -28.02 20.29
C THR A 420 -4.71 -28.26 18.82
N TRP A 421 -5.69 -28.23 17.91
CA TRP A 421 -5.44 -28.40 16.48
C TRP A 421 -4.56 -27.29 15.88
N MET A 422 -4.51 -26.10 16.50
CA MET A 422 -3.70 -24.98 16.03
C MET A 422 -2.20 -25.24 16.22
N ARG A 423 -1.80 -26.21 17.05
CA ARG A 423 -0.39 -26.61 17.24
C ARG A 423 0.15 -27.47 16.09
N LEU A 424 -0.71 -28.27 15.45
CA LEU A 424 -0.31 -29.19 14.38
C LEU A 424 0.44 -28.50 13.22
N PRO A 425 0.00 -27.34 12.69
CA PRO A 425 0.75 -26.62 11.66
C PRO A 425 2.19 -26.24 12.06
N PHE A 426 2.46 -25.98 13.35
CA PHE A 426 3.80 -25.64 13.84
C PHE A 426 4.72 -26.86 13.80
N TYR A 427 4.26 -28.01 14.31
CA TYR A 427 5.03 -29.26 14.24
C TYR A 427 5.33 -29.67 12.79
N LEU A 428 4.34 -29.59 11.90
CA LEU A 428 4.53 -29.88 10.47
C LEU A 428 5.53 -28.92 9.81
N TYR A 429 5.50 -27.65 10.18
CA TYR A 429 6.44 -26.66 9.67
C TYR A 429 7.87 -26.92 10.17
N ASP A 430 8.06 -27.25 11.43
CA ASP A 430 9.36 -27.58 12.01
C ASP A 430 9.96 -28.83 11.36
N LEU A 431 9.16 -29.89 11.21
CA LEU A 431 9.57 -31.11 10.50
C LEU A 431 10.04 -30.79 9.07
N LYS A 432 9.26 -29.98 8.34
CA LYS A 432 9.63 -29.51 7.01
C LYS A 432 10.94 -28.73 6.99
N VAL A 433 11.21 -27.90 8.00
CA VAL A 433 12.46 -27.12 8.10
C VAL A 433 13.65 -28.03 8.39
N VAL A 434 13.51 -28.99 9.30
CA VAL A 434 14.55 -29.99 9.64
C VAL A 434 14.88 -30.85 8.43
N LEU A 435 13.87 -31.42 7.77
CA LEU A 435 14.07 -32.27 6.60
C LEU A 435 14.74 -31.52 5.45
N LYS A 436 14.36 -30.26 5.21
CA LYS A 436 15.01 -29.41 4.21
C LYS A 436 16.47 -29.09 4.52
N ARG A 437 16.87 -29.07 5.79
CA ARG A 437 18.26 -28.90 6.22
C ARG A 437 19.06 -30.18 6.02
N LYS A 438 18.52 -31.33 6.44
CA LYS A 438 19.21 -32.63 6.35
C LYS A 438 19.31 -33.17 4.92
N LEU A 439 18.23 -33.13 4.14
CA LEU A 439 18.16 -33.74 2.80
C LEU A 439 18.53 -32.78 1.65
N GLY A 440 18.71 -31.50 1.95
CA GLY A 440 18.90 -30.47 0.93
C GLY A 440 17.62 -30.11 0.15
N ARG A 441 17.59 -28.91 -0.44
CA ARG A 441 16.36 -28.35 -1.06
C ARG A 441 15.86 -29.12 -2.29
N LYS A 442 16.71 -29.89 -2.96
CA LYS A 442 16.39 -30.64 -4.19
C LYS A 442 15.68 -31.96 -3.85
N ALA A 443 16.25 -32.77 -2.97
CA ALA A 443 15.66 -34.05 -2.56
C ALA A 443 14.29 -33.85 -1.88
N TRP A 444 14.15 -32.84 -1.03
CA TRP A 444 12.87 -32.50 -0.40
C TRP A 444 11.74 -32.19 -1.41
N ARG A 445 12.06 -31.50 -2.52
CA ARG A 445 11.07 -31.20 -3.56
C ARG A 445 10.69 -32.44 -4.37
N GLN A 446 11.64 -33.35 -4.62
CA GLN A 446 11.35 -34.63 -5.27
C GLN A 446 10.48 -35.52 -4.37
N LEU A 447 10.73 -35.51 -3.06
CA LEU A 447 9.97 -36.27 -2.08
C LEU A 447 8.52 -35.77 -2.01
N ILE A 448 8.31 -34.45 -1.91
CA ILE A 448 6.95 -33.87 -1.99
C ILE A 448 6.28 -34.22 -3.32
N ARG A 449 6.98 -34.10 -4.45
CA ARG A 449 6.42 -34.43 -5.78
C ARG A 449 5.98 -35.90 -5.88
N ARG A 450 6.76 -36.83 -5.32
CA ARG A 450 6.44 -38.26 -5.28
C ARG A 450 5.21 -38.55 -4.43
N PHE A 451 5.08 -37.89 -3.28
CA PHE A 451 3.90 -38.02 -2.43
C PHE A 451 2.64 -37.41 -3.05
N THR A 452 2.71 -36.25 -3.71
CA THR A 452 1.55 -35.68 -4.41
C THR A 452 1.15 -36.47 -5.65
N ALA A 453 2.08 -37.19 -6.30
CA ALA A 453 1.80 -38.03 -7.47
C ALA A 453 1.32 -39.45 -7.11
N GLN A 454 1.24 -39.79 -5.81
CA GLN A 454 0.68 -41.06 -5.31
C GLN A 454 -0.71 -40.88 -4.68
N VAL A 455 -1.23 -39.64 -4.66
CA VAL A 455 -2.53 -39.28 -4.06
C VAL A 455 -3.53 -38.79 -5.12
N ASP A 456 -3.08 -38.63 -6.36
CA ASP A 456 -3.89 -38.60 -7.57
C ASP A 456 -3.83 -40.00 -8.22
#